data_AF-A0AA48GVE0-F1
#
_entry.id   AF-A0AA48GVE0-F1
#
_cell.length_a   1.000
_cell.length_b   1.000
_cell.length_c   1.000
_cell.angle_alpha   90.00
_cell.angle_beta   90.00
_cell.angle_gamma   90.00
#
_symmetry.space_group_name_H-M   'P 1'
#
loop_
_entity.id
_entity.type
_entity.pdbx_description
1 polymer ?
#
loop_
_entity_poly.entity_id
_entity_poly.type
_entity_poly.pdbx_seq_one_letter_code
_entity_poly.pdbx_strand_id
1 'polypeptide(L)'
;MDLSKDQQQFYEQARERCRQDVEQMNNTIRVEWARLNDEIKRVQELIQTLELRKQTIAQIYASSSEMLGLENDLDVSPAIQDGGEDSAEELGVGEIDL
;
A
#
# COMPACT_ATOMS: atom_id res chain seq x y z
N MET A 1 -45.44 -19.10 16.92
CA MET A 1 -45.96 -18.75 15.58
C MET A 1 -45.01 -19.40 14.59
N ASP A 2 -45.47 -20.40 13.85
CA ASP A 2 -44.68 -20.99 12.78
C ASP A 2 -44.83 -20.15 11.51
N LEU A 3 -43.72 -19.98 10.80
CA LEU A 3 -43.70 -19.34 9.48
C LEU A 3 -44.49 -20.17 8.47
N SER A 4 -45.21 -19.51 7.55
CA SER A 4 -45.79 -20.21 6.41
C SER A 4 -44.70 -20.80 5.52
N LYS A 5 -45.02 -21.83 4.74
CA LYS A 5 -44.07 -22.42 3.78
C LYS A 5 -43.49 -21.39 2.80
N ASP A 6 -44.32 -20.46 2.35
CA ASP A 6 -43.90 -19.39 1.44
C ASP A 6 -42.92 -18.43 2.13
N GLN A 7 -43.15 -18.12 3.40
CA GLN A 7 -42.22 -17.30 4.20
C GLN A 7 -40.89 -18.05 4.41
N GLN A 8 -40.93 -19.35 4.71
CA GLN A 8 -39.72 -20.16 4.86
C GLN A 8 -38.89 -20.19 3.57
N GLN A 9 -39.51 -20.46 2.43
CA GLN A 9 -38.84 -20.47 1.13
C GLN A 9 -38.24 -19.11 0.77
N PHE A 10 -38.96 -18.02 1.04
CA PHE A 10 -38.45 -16.67 0.82
C PHE A 10 -37.20 -16.41 1.66
N TYR A 11 -37.21 -16.75 2.96
CA TYR A 11 -36.05 -16.55 3.83
C TYR A 11 -34.85 -17.42 3.44
N GLU A 12 -35.08 -18.66 3.00
CA GLU A 12 -34.02 -19.53 2.49
C GLU A 12 -33.36 -18.94 1.23
N GLN A 13 -34.17 -18.46 0.28
CA GLN A 13 -33.66 -17.82 -0.93
C GLN A 13 -32.93 -16.50 -0.63
N ALA A 14 -33.49 -15.67 0.25
CA ALA A 14 -32.85 -14.42 0.67
C ALA A 14 -31.51 -14.68 1.37
N ARG A 15 -31.46 -15.69 2.24
CA ARG A 15 -30.24 -16.09 2.95
C ARG A 15 -29.17 -16.60 1.99
N GLU A 16 -29.55 -17.43 1.01
CA GLU A 16 -28.62 -17.93 0.00
C GLU A 16 -28.07 -16.80 -0.87
N ARG A 17 -28.94 -15.85 -1.27
CA ARG A 17 -28.51 -14.66 -2.00
C ARG A 17 -27.52 -13.81 -1.20
N CYS A 18 -27.82 -13.52 0.07
CA CYS A 18 -26.89 -12.77 0.92
C CYS A 18 -25.55 -13.50 1.09
N ARG A 19 -25.55 -14.83 1.18
CA ARG A 19 -24.32 -15.62 1.25
C ARG A 19 -23.48 -15.44 -0.03
N GLN A 20 -24.11 -15.50 -1.19
CA GLN A 20 -23.44 -15.29 -2.49
C GLN A 20 -22.91 -13.86 -2.63
N ASP A 21 -23.70 -12.85 -2.23
CA ASP A 21 -23.27 -11.45 -2.26
C ASP A 21 -22.04 -11.22 -1.36
N VAL A 22 -22.03 -11.79 -0.15
CA VAL A 22 -20.88 -11.72 0.77
C VAL A 22 -19.65 -12.42 0.18
N GLU A 23 -19.82 -13.60 -0.40
CA GLU A 23 -18.72 -14.32 -1.05
C GLU A 23 -18.14 -13.53 -2.22
N GLN A 24 -19.00 -12.92 -3.04
CA GLN A 24 -18.58 -12.06 -4.13
C GLN A 24 -17.82 -10.83 -3.61
N MET A 25 -18.34 -10.15 -2.59
CA MET A 25 -17.67 -8.99 -1.98
C MET A 25 -16.30 -9.36 -1.41
N ASN A 26 -16.19 -10.48 -0.70
CA ASN A 26 -14.92 -10.95 -0.16
C ASN A 26 -13.90 -11.23 -1.26
N ASN A 27 -14.33 -11.84 -2.37
CA ASN A 27 -13.47 -12.07 -3.52
C ASN A 27 -13.01 -10.75 -4.16
N THR A 28 -13.90 -9.78 -4.32
CA THR A 28 -13.53 -8.44 -4.82
C THR A 28 -12.52 -7.76 -3.91
N ILE A 29 -12.74 -7.76 -2.60
CA ILE A 29 -11.82 -7.18 -1.62
C ILE A 29 -10.44 -7.82 -1.73
N ARG A 30 -10.37 -9.16 -1.82
CA ARG A 30 -9.11 -9.89 -1.94
C ARG A 30 -8.33 -9.52 -3.20
N VAL A 31 -9.02 -9.36 -4.33
CA VAL A 31 -8.40 -8.99 -5.62
C VAL A 31 -7.87 -7.56 -5.56
N GLU A 32 -8.68 -6.61 -5.08
CA GLU A 32 -8.25 -5.21 -4.98
C GLU A 32 -7.12 -5.03 -3.96
N TRP A 33 -7.13 -5.78 -2.85
CA TRP A 33 -6.03 -5.79 -1.88
C TRP A 33 -4.72 -6.27 -2.48
N ALA A 34 -4.75 -7.37 -3.25
CA ALA A 34 -3.56 -7.87 -3.95
C ALA A 34 -3.01 -6.83 -4.92
N ARG A 35 -3.89 -6.19 -5.70
CA ARG A 35 -3.52 -5.12 -6.64
C ARG A 35 -2.89 -3.92 -5.94
N LEU A 36 -3.47 -3.48 -4.82
CA LEU A 36 -2.94 -2.35 -4.06
C LEU A 36 -1.53 -2.65 -3.52
N ASN A 37 -1.32 -3.86 -3.00
CA ASN A 37 0.00 -4.29 -2.54
C ASN A 37 1.06 -4.31 -3.65
N ASP A 38 0.68 -4.73 -4.86
CA ASP A 38 1.61 -4.72 -6.00
C ASP A 38 1.97 -3.28 -6.42
N GLU A 39 1.00 -2.36 -6.40
CA GLU A 39 1.29 -0.94 -6.69
C GLU A 39 2.16 -0.29 -5.60
N ILE A 40 1.93 -0.62 -4.32
CA ILE A 40 2.80 -0.18 -3.22
C ILE A 40 4.25 -0.60 -3.46
N LYS A 41 4.47 -1.88 -3.81
CA LYS A 41 5.82 -2.39 -4.13
C LYS A 41 6.43 -1.64 -5.32
N ARG A 42 5.66 -1.42 -6.38
CA ARG A 42 6.11 -0.68 -7.57
C ARG A 42 6.54 0.75 -7.23
N VAL A 43 5.78 1.44 -6.36
CA VAL A 43 6.11 2.78 -5.90
C VAL A 43 7.36 2.76 -5.02
N GLN A 44 7.52 1.78 -4.14
CA GLN A 44 8.72 1.61 -3.32
C GLN A 44 9.98 1.39 -4.18
N GLU A 45 9.91 0.52 -5.19
CA GLU A 45 11.01 0.30 -6.15
C GLU A 45 11.35 1.58 -6.93
N LEU A 46 10.34 2.35 -7.33
CA LEU A 46 10.53 3.63 -8.00
C LEU A 46 11.24 4.64 -7.09
N ILE A 47 10.83 4.75 -5.82
CA ILE A 47 11.46 5.63 -4.84
C ILE A 47 12.93 5.25 -4.67
N GLN A 48 13.26 3.97 -4.45
CA GLN A 48 14.64 3.50 -4.31
C GLN A 48 15.48 3.82 -5.55
N THR A 49 14.90 3.65 -6.75
CA THR A 49 15.57 3.97 -8.01
C THR A 49 15.87 5.47 -8.12
N LEU A 50 14.92 6.32 -7.72
CA LEU A 50 15.09 7.77 -7.75
C LEU A 50 16.10 8.26 -6.71
N GLU A 51 16.10 7.66 -5.52
CA GLU A 51 17.09 7.96 -4.48
C GLU A 51 18.50 7.60 -4.92
N LEU A 52 18.69 6.42 -5.52
CA LEU A 52 20.00 6.02 -6.06
C LEU A 52 20.48 6.98 -7.15
N ARG A 53 19.56 7.39 -8.05
CA ARG A 53 19.87 8.39 -9.08
C ARG A 53 20.23 9.74 -8.48
N LYS A 54 19.49 10.20 -7.45
CA LYS A 54 19.79 11.44 -6.73
C LYS A 54 21.21 11.39 -6.14
N GLN A 55 21.56 10.30 -5.46
CA GLN A 55 22.90 10.11 -4.88
C GLN A 55 23.99 10.11 -5.94
N THR A 56 23.77 9.41 -7.06
CA THR A 56 24.73 9.36 -8.17
C THR A 56 24.98 10.74 -8.76
N ILE A 57 23.91 11.50 -9.04
CA ILE A 57 24.01 12.87 -9.57
C ILE A 57 24.74 13.78 -8.58
N ALA A 58 24.45 13.67 -7.29
CA ALA A 58 25.12 14.45 -6.26
C ALA A 58 26.61 14.14 -6.15
N GLN A 59 27.02 12.87 -6.27
CA GLN A 59 28.43 12.48 -6.32
C GLN A 59 29.14 13.07 -7.55
N ILE A 60 28.50 13.03 -8.72
CA ILE A 60 29.03 13.63 -9.94
C ILE A 60 29.20 15.15 -9.78
N TYR A 61 28.19 15.82 -9.21
CA TYR A 61 28.25 17.26 -8.98
C TYR A 61 29.32 17.63 -7.96
N ALA A 62 29.44 16.87 -6.86
CA ALA A 62 30.46 17.08 -5.84
C ALA A 62 31.87 16.98 -6.42
N SER A 63 32.15 15.90 -7.17
CA SER A 63 33.46 15.69 -7.81
C SER A 63 33.77 16.75 -8.87
N SER A 64 32.76 17.19 -9.62
CA SER A 64 32.91 18.28 -10.60
C SER A 64 33.21 19.63 -9.93
N SER A 65 32.52 19.92 -8.83
CA SER A 65 32.73 21.16 -8.05
C SER A 65 34.12 21.19 -7.44
N GLU A 66 34.56 20.06 -6.86
CA GLU A 66 35.93 19.89 -6.34
C GLU A 66 36.99 20.11 -7.43
N MET A 67 36.81 19.52 -8.61
CA MET A 67 37.74 19.68 -9.74
C MET A 67 37.84 21.13 -10.24
N LEU A 68 36.77 21.90 -10.12
CA LEU A 68 36.71 23.32 -10.49
C LEU A 68 37.10 24.26 -9.34
N GLY A 69 37.31 23.74 -8.12
CA GLY A 69 37.57 24.53 -6.92
C GLY A 69 36.36 25.37 -6.47
N LEU A 70 35.15 24.94 -6.82
CA LEU A 70 33.89 25.59 -6.46
C LEU A 70 33.27 24.89 -5.24
N GLU A 71 32.51 25.65 -4.44
CA GLU A 71 31.73 25.10 -3.33
C GLU A 71 30.56 24.27 -3.87
N ASN A 72 30.29 23.12 -3.23
CA ASN A 72 29.13 22.30 -3.55
C ASN A 72 27.91 22.83 -2.78
N ASP A 73 26.89 23.25 -3.53
CA ASP A 73 25.66 23.87 -3.03
C ASP A 73 24.41 22.98 -3.16
N LEU A 74 24.55 21.71 -3.54
CA LEU A 74 23.41 20.80 -3.63
C LEU A 74 23.02 20.22 -2.26
N ASP A 75 21.72 20.23 -1.98
CA ASP A 75 21.14 19.49 -0.85
C ASP A 75 20.94 18.01 -1.19
N VAL A 76 21.81 17.19 -0.61
CA VAL A 76 21.83 15.73 -0.82
C VAL A 76 21.07 14.97 0.28
N SER A 77 20.37 15.66 1.17
CA SER A 77 19.63 15.02 2.26
C SER A 77 18.62 14.00 1.70
N PRO A 78 18.43 12.84 2.36
CA PRO A 78 17.37 11.89 1.99
C PRO A 78 16.03 12.62 1.95
N ALA A 79 15.23 12.41 0.89
CA ALA A 79 13.90 13.02 0.81
C ALA A 79 12.94 12.43 1.86
N ILE A 80 13.27 11.25 2.39
CA ILE A 80 12.59 10.56 3.47
C ILE A 80 13.60 10.45 4.62
N GLN A 81 13.57 11.41 5.54
CA GLN A 81 14.09 11.20 6.89
C GLN A 81 12.88 10.91 7.78
N ASP A 82 12.91 9.73 8.43
CA ASP A 82 11.95 9.21 9.41
C ASP A 82 10.62 8.67 8.85
N GLY A 83 10.40 7.35 8.92
CA GLY A 83 9.44 6.80 9.88
C GLY A 83 9.25 5.29 9.70
N GLY A 84 10.36 4.54 9.74
CA GLY A 84 10.40 3.10 9.52
C GLY A 84 9.85 2.23 10.66
N GLU A 85 9.37 2.81 11.77
CA GLU A 85 8.84 2.02 12.90
C GLU A 85 7.44 2.45 13.41
N ASP A 86 6.91 3.63 13.08
CA ASP A 86 5.60 4.09 13.64
C ASP A 86 4.41 4.03 12.66
N SER A 87 4.62 3.74 11.38
CA SER A 87 3.53 3.78 10.39
C SER A 87 2.62 2.53 10.39
N ALA A 88 2.97 1.49 11.14
CA ALA A 88 2.12 0.32 11.31
C ALA A 88 1.04 0.51 12.40
N GLU A 89 1.30 1.32 13.44
CA GLU A 89 0.34 1.55 14.52
C GLU A 89 -0.76 2.56 14.14
N GLU A 90 -0.48 3.52 13.24
CA GLU A 90 -1.47 4.54 12.83
C GLU A 90 -2.45 4.04 11.75
N LEU A 91 -2.17 2.92 11.08
CA LEU A 91 -3.08 2.32 10.10
C LEU A 91 -4.18 1.46 10.73
N GLY A 92 -4.26 1.37 12.07
CA GLY A 92 -5.35 0.66 12.74
C GLY A 92 -5.49 -0.80 12.30
N VAL A 93 -4.41 -1.42 11.82
CA VAL A 93 -4.35 -2.85 11.57
C VAL A 93 -4.06 -3.51 12.91
N GLY A 94 -5.03 -3.42 13.82
CA GLY A 94 -5.04 -4.29 14.98
C GLY A 94 -4.89 -5.72 14.48
N GLU A 95 -4.01 -6.48 15.13
CA GLU A 95 -3.90 -7.93 14.95
C GLU A 95 -5.30 -8.53 14.85
N ILE A 96 -5.69 -8.98 13.66
CA ILE A 96 -6.79 -9.92 13.55
C ILE A 96 -6.17 -11.26 13.91
N ASP A 97 -6.18 -11.57 15.21
CA ASP A 97 -6.01 -12.94 15.68
C ASP A 97 -7.09 -13.81 15.01
N LEU A 98 -6.65 -14.78 14.21
CA LEU A 98 -7.47 -15.83 13.63
C LEU A 98 -7.71 -16.96 14.63
#